data_AF-A0A4V6Q949-F1
#
_entry.id   AF-A0A4V6Q949-F1
#
_cell.length_a   1.000
_cell.length_b   1.000
_cell.length_c   1.000
_cell.angle_alpha   90.00
_cell.angle_beta   90.00
_cell.angle_gamma   90.00
#
_symmetry.space_group_name_H-M   'P 1'
#
loop_
_entity.id
_entity.type
_entity.pdbx_description
1 polymer ?
#
loop_
_entity_poly.entity_id
_entity_poly.type
_entity_poly.pdbx_seq_one_letter_code
_entity_poly.pdbx_strand_id
1 'polypeptide(L)'
;MEISREKQLTKQQPPVDGYCEQCGFNYDTGDLQGTVTLLIRQSADCSMALTKAAAGPDANVVRLRPEPEVWSAIEYACHVRDVLEVQRLRIAQCLAEDRPVYAPMDRTGRVKQEKYENQDPMEVAAALVRNAKDFGAAARVLRPQELGKLGLYNYPVRAPRTLGWIIRHTAHEIQHHRHDIVEILAKVEPPIVPKPKVEEPDEVAEVAEVAEVDAVTEVDSVDEGTVVEQVVD
;
A
#
# COMPACT_ATOMS: atom_id res chain seq x y z
N MET A 1 -6.78 51.86 27.18
CA MET A 1 -7.35 50.90 26.20
C MET A 1 -6.32 49.83 25.95
N GLU A 2 -6.25 48.84 26.83
CA GLU A 2 -5.33 47.69 26.72
C GLU A 2 -6.15 46.42 26.87
N ILE A 3 -6.82 45.99 25.81
CA ILE A 3 -7.39 44.64 25.71
C ILE A 3 -7.31 44.22 24.25
N SER A 4 -6.13 43.80 23.77
CA SER A 4 -6.02 42.95 22.57
C SER A 4 -4.65 42.29 22.43
N ARG A 5 -4.15 41.67 23.51
CA ARG A 5 -2.99 40.76 23.44
C ARG A 5 -3.21 39.38 24.10
N GLU A 6 -4.39 39.13 24.67
CA GLU A 6 -4.71 37.87 25.39
C GLU A 6 -5.53 36.85 24.58
N LYS A 7 -5.71 37.03 23.27
CA LYS A 7 -6.45 36.05 22.42
C LYS A 7 -5.56 35.14 21.57
N GLN A 8 -4.33 34.90 22.00
CA GLN A 8 -3.53 33.75 21.57
C GLN A 8 -3.25 32.89 22.80
N LEU A 9 -3.79 31.66 22.86
CA LEU A 9 -3.32 30.49 23.65
C LEU A 9 -4.43 29.49 24.11
N THR A 10 -5.52 29.25 23.39
CA THR A 10 -6.44 28.13 23.76
C THR A 10 -7.15 27.48 22.57
N LYS A 11 -6.41 26.72 21.75
CA LYS A 11 -6.96 25.47 21.19
C LYS A 11 -5.93 24.39 21.49
N GLN A 12 -5.83 23.99 22.75
CA GLN A 12 -5.14 22.74 23.07
C GLN A 12 -5.91 21.64 22.35
N GLN A 13 -5.31 21.08 21.30
CA GLN A 13 -5.86 19.90 20.65
C GLN A 13 -6.08 18.84 21.73
N PRO A 14 -7.24 18.16 21.73
CA PRO A 14 -7.53 17.16 22.75
C PRO A 14 -6.43 16.08 22.71
N PRO A 15 -6.13 15.45 23.85
CA PRO A 15 -5.27 14.27 23.89
C PRO A 15 -5.73 13.24 22.83
N VAL A 16 -4.78 12.62 22.13
CA VAL A 16 -5.10 11.50 21.23
C VAL A 16 -5.18 10.23 22.09
N ASP A 17 -6.36 10.01 22.63
CA ASP A 17 -6.81 8.83 23.36
C ASP A 17 -8.31 8.59 23.12
N GLY A 18 -8.87 7.55 23.72
CA GLY A 18 -10.28 7.20 23.54
C GLY A 18 -10.62 6.70 22.12
N TYR A 19 -11.80 7.09 21.62
CA TYR A 19 -12.30 6.67 20.33
C TYR A 19 -12.03 7.73 19.24
N CYS A 20 -11.45 7.30 18.12
CA CYS A 20 -11.28 8.13 16.93
C CYS A 20 -12.52 7.99 16.04
N GLU A 21 -13.31 9.07 15.90
CA GLU A 21 -14.50 9.07 15.05
C GLU A 21 -14.19 8.93 13.55
N GLN A 22 -13.00 9.36 13.13
CA GLN A 22 -12.61 9.36 11.71
C GLN A 22 -12.25 7.96 11.20
N CYS A 23 -11.49 7.19 11.97
CA CYS A 23 -11.04 5.86 11.55
C CYS A 23 -11.68 4.71 12.34
N GLY A 24 -12.39 5.00 13.44
CA GLY A 24 -13.01 4.00 14.32
C GLY A 24 -12.05 3.29 15.28
N PHE A 25 -10.79 3.70 15.35
CA PHE A 25 -9.83 3.12 16.29
C PHE A 25 -10.16 3.51 17.72
N ASN A 26 -10.10 2.56 18.66
CA ASN A 26 -10.31 2.81 20.07
C ASN A 26 -9.04 2.45 20.87
N TYR A 27 -8.46 3.42 21.57
CA TYR A 27 -7.26 3.23 22.38
C TYR A 27 -7.50 2.34 23.60
N ASP A 28 -8.74 2.26 24.07
CA ASP A 28 -9.10 1.61 25.33
C ASP A 28 -9.58 0.16 25.16
N THR A 29 -9.57 -0.36 23.94
CA THR A 29 -10.02 -1.73 23.64
C THR A 29 -8.87 -2.62 23.13
N GLY A 30 -9.05 -3.93 23.33
CA GLY A 30 -8.10 -4.94 22.89
C GLY A 30 -6.83 -5.04 23.75
N ASP A 31 -6.20 -6.21 23.67
CA ASP A 31 -4.86 -6.40 24.20
C ASP A 31 -3.80 -5.91 23.20
N LEU A 32 -2.60 -5.60 23.70
CA LEU A 32 -1.50 -5.05 22.89
C LEU A 32 -1.04 -6.01 21.78
N GLN A 33 -1.10 -7.33 21.98
CA GLN A 33 -0.70 -8.30 20.96
C GLN A 33 -1.73 -8.33 19.82
N GLY A 34 -3.02 -8.21 20.17
CA GLY A 34 -4.11 -7.95 19.23
C GLY A 34 -3.89 -6.67 18.44
N THR A 35 -3.55 -5.55 19.11
CA THR A 35 -3.23 -4.27 18.46
C THR A 35 -2.07 -4.40 17.47
N VAL A 36 -0.98 -5.07 17.84
CA VAL A 36 0.16 -5.28 16.93
C VAL A 36 -0.22 -6.15 15.74
N THR A 37 -1.08 -7.15 15.94
CA THR A 37 -1.56 -8.00 14.84
C THR A 37 -2.45 -7.23 13.88
N LEU A 38 -3.33 -6.36 14.40
CA LEU A 38 -4.14 -5.46 13.59
C LEU A 38 -3.26 -4.51 12.76
N LEU A 39 -2.28 -3.89 13.39
CA LEU A 39 -1.31 -3.00 12.75
C LEU A 39 -0.62 -3.66 11.55
N ILE A 40 -0.10 -4.89 11.72
CA ILE A 40 0.58 -5.62 10.65
C ILE A 40 -0.37 -5.89 9.48
N ARG A 41 -1.61 -6.31 9.77
CA ARG A 41 -2.63 -6.57 8.75
C ARG A 41 -2.99 -5.30 7.99
N GLN A 42 -3.22 -4.19 8.68
CA GLN A 42 -3.57 -2.92 8.06
C GLN A 42 -2.43 -2.34 7.22
N SER A 43 -1.18 -2.52 7.64
CA SER A 43 -0.03 -2.14 6.81
C SER A 43 0.07 -3.00 5.54
N ALA A 44 -0.25 -4.30 5.64
CA ALA A 44 -0.35 -5.18 4.47
C ALA A 44 -1.51 -4.77 3.53
N ASP A 45 -2.64 -4.31 4.08
CA ASP A 45 -3.73 -3.75 3.27
C ASP A 45 -3.28 -2.50 2.50
N CYS A 46 -2.53 -1.58 3.14
CA CYS A 46 -1.95 -0.42 2.45
C CYS A 46 -1.03 -0.85 1.30
N SER A 47 -0.15 -1.83 1.56
CA SER A 47 0.74 -2.41 0.55
C SER A 47 -0.05 -2.98 -0.63
N MET A 48 -1.11 -3.73 -0.35
CA MET A 48 -1.92 -4.38 -1.38
C MET A 48 -2.71 -3.36 -2.20
N ALA A 49 -3.30 -2.35 -1.56
CA ALA A 49 -4.01 -1.26 -2.24
C ALA A 49 -3.08 -0.50 -3.19
N LEU A 50 -1.89 -0.10 -2.70
CA LEU A 50 -0.89 0.59 -3.51
C LEU A 50 -0.40 -0.26 -4.68
N THR A 51 -0.11 -1.55 -4.43
CA THR A 51 0.37 -2.48 -5.47
C THR A 51 -0.67 -2.68 -6.55
N LYS A 52 -1.93 -2.91 -6.17
CA LYS A 52 -3.04 -3.12 -7.10
C LYS A 52 -3.24 -1.90 -8.00
N ALA A 53 -3.29 -0.71 -7.41
CA ALA A 53 -3.50 0.53 -8.15
C ALA A 53 -2.34 0.82 -9.12
N ALA A 54 -1.09 0.65 -8.66
CA ALA A 54 0.09 0.86 -9.51
C ALA A 54 0.27 -0.20 -10.62
N ALA A 55 -0.27 -1.40 -10.45
CA ALA A 55 -0.32 -2.44 -11.49
C ALA A 55 -1.59 -2.34 -12.38
N GLY A 56 -2.45 -1.36 -12.12
CA GLY A 56 -3.66 -1.11 -12.88
C GLY A 56 -3.40 -0.51 -14.26
N PRO A 57 -4.48 -0.20 -15.01
CA PRO A 57 -4.38 0.36 -16.37
C PRO A 57 -3.64 1.70 -16.44
N ASP A 58 -3.72 2.51 -15.38
CA ASP A 58 -2.96 3.75 -15.23
C ASP A 58 -2.19 3.75 -13.91
N ALA A 59 -0.90 3.43 -13.97
CA ALA A 59 -0.02 3.43 -12.81
C ALA A 59 0.13 4.82 -12.17
N ASN A 60 -0.18 5.92 -12.88
CA ASN A 60 -0.07 7.27 -12.32
C ASN A 60 -1.19 7.58 -11.33
N VAL A 61 -2.24 6.76 -11.24
CA VAL A 61 -3.36 6.97 -10.32
C VAL A 61 -2.90 7.10 -8.87
N VAL A 62 -1.86 6.36 -8.46
CA VAL A 62 -1.32 6.42 -7.10
C VAL A 62 -0.66 7.77 -6.75
N ARG A 63 -0.35 8.57 -7.77
CA ARG A 63 0.27 9.90 -7.67
C ARG A 63 -0.74 11.03 -7.78
N LEU A 64 -2.00 10.73 -8.08
CA LEU A 64 -3.04 11.75 -8.19
C LEU A 64 -3.48 12.18 -6.79
N ARG A 65 -3.40 13.50 -6.56
CA ARG A 65 -4.01 14.15 -5.41
C ARG A 65 -5.45 14.50 -5.75
N PRO A 66 -6.44 14.15 -4.91
CA PRO A 66 -7.84 14.50 -5.19
C PRO A 66 -8.09 16.01 -5.04
N GLU A 67 -7.32 16.67 -4.18
CA GLU A 67 -7.32 18.11 -3.94
C GLU A 67 -5.88 18.57 -3.69
N PRO A 68 -5.49 19.82 -3.98
CA PRO A 68 -4.10 20.27 -3.84
C PRO A 68 -3.49 20.04 -2.45
N GLU A 69 -4.30 20.21 -1.40
CA GLU A 69 -3.92 20.08 0.01
C GLU A 69 -3.97 18.64 0.54
N VAL A 70 -4.58 17.71 -0.20
CA VAL A 70 -4.70 16.30 0.19
C VAL A 70 -3.60 15.50 -0.50
N TRP A 71 -2.81 14.73 0.26
CA TRP A 71 -1.77 13.88 -0.31
C TRP A 71 -2.34 12.79 -1.22
N SER A 72 -1.54 12.32 -2.16
CA SER A 72 -1.87 11.18 -3.03
C SER A 72 -1.70 9.86 -2.27
N ALA A 73 -2.16 8.76 -2.87
CA ALA A 73 -2.06 7.43 -2.26
C ALA A 73 -0.59 7.03 -1.97
N ILE A 74 0.35 7.32 -2.88
CA ILE A 74 1.77 6.99 -2.66
C ILE A 74 2.40 7.86 -1.56
N GLU A 75 1.97 9.12 -1.44
CA GLU A 75 2.46 10.02 -0.40
C GLU A 75 2.00 9.58 0.99
N TYR A 76 0.73 9.18 1.15
CA TYR A 76 0.26 8.55 2.39
C TYR A 76 0.96 7.22 2.66
N ALA A 77 1.20 6.38 1.65
CA ALA A 77 1.92 5.13 1.83
C ALA A 77 3.37 5.34 2.30
N CYS A 78 4.08 6.32 1.73
CA CYS A 78 5.41 6.73 2.20
C CYS A 78 5.35 7.22 3.65
N HIS A 79 4.33 8.03 3.99
CA HIS A 79 4.14 8.49 5.37
C HIS A 79 3.96 7.32 6.34
N VAL A 80 3.14 6.32 6.01
CA VAL A 80 2.93 5.14 6.85
C VAL A 80 4.21 4.32 7.02
N ARG A 81 4.97 4.10 5.93
CA ARG A 81 6.28 3.42 5.97
C ARG A 81 7.21 4.09 6.97
N ASP A 82 7.24 5.41 6.95
CA ASP A 82 8.12 6.22 7.76
C ASP A 82 7.67 6.33 9.22
N VAL A 83 6.35 6.35 9.48
CA VAL A 83 5.79 6.24 10.84
C VAL A 83 6.25 4.93 11.49
N LEU A 84 6.19 3.81 10.77
CA LEU A 84 6.64 2.52 11.30
C LEU A 84 8.11 2.54 11.75
N GLU A 85 9.00 3.12 10.94
CA GLU A 85 10.42 3.25 11.25
C GLU A 85 10.67 4.16 12.45
N VAL A 86 10.12 5.37 12.42
CA VAL A 86 10.31 6.36 13.48
C VAL A 86 9.76 5.85 14.81
N GLN A 87 8.59 5.22 14.81
CA GLN A 87 7.98 4.69 16.03
C GLN A 87 8.78 3.49 16.57
N ARG A 88 9.34 2.65 15.70
CA ARG A 88 10.24 1.57 16.11
C ARG A 88 11.52 2.11 16.75
N LEU A 89 12.11 3.19 16.21
CA LEU A 89 13.28 3.84 16.80
C LEU A 89 12.96 4.44 18.18
N ARG A 90 11.76 4.99 18.35
CA ARG A 90 11.29 5.51 19.65
C ARG A 90 11.14 4.42 20.71
N ILE A 91 10.70 3.21 20.31
CA ILE A 91 10.72 2.04 21.21
C ILE A 91 12.16 1.78 21.67
N ALA A 92 13.11 1.69 20.74
CA ALA A 92 14.51 1.44 21.08
C ALA A 92 15.10 2.53 21.98
N GLN A 93 14.81 3.80 21.70
CA GLN A 93 15.27 4.93 22.52
C GLN A 93 14.73 4.85 23.95
N CYS A 94 13.45 4.55 24.14
CA CYS A 94 12.85 4.40 25.48
C CYS A 94 13.41 3.22 26.27
N LEU A 95 13.91 2.19 25.58
CA LEU A 95 14.57 1.08 26.24
C LEU A 95 15.98 1.46 26.72
N ALA A 96 16.68 2.32 25.97
CA ALA A 96 18.05 2.77 26.24
C ALA A 96 18.14 3.96 27.21
N GLU A 97 17.16 4.86 27.20
CA GLU A 97 17.15 6.12 27.94
C GLU A 97 16.02 6.13 28.98
N ASP A 98 16.26 6.74 30.14
CA ASP A 98 15.17 7.05 31.08
C ASP A 98 14.44 8.31 30.64
N ARG A 99 13.13 8.19 30.36
CA ARG A 99 12.26 9.30 29.96
C ARG A 99 12.80 10.13 28.79
N PRO A 100 13.09 9.51 27.62
CA PRO A 100 13.63 10.23 26.47
C PRO A 100 12.68 11.33 25.98
N VAL A 101 13.24 12.36 25.36
CA VAL A 101 12.48 13.36 24.61
C VAL A 101 12.51 13.00 23.13
N TYR A 102 11.36 12.68 22.55
CA TYR A 102 11.30 12.28 21.15
C TYR A 102 11.34 13.49 20.22
N ALA A 103 12.25 13.45 19.26
CA ALA A 103 12.29 14.42 18.19
C ALA A 103 11.01 14.32 17.34
N PRO A 104 10.39 15.45 16.93
CA PRO A 104 9.26 15.43 16.03
C PRO A 104 9.67 14.94 14.63
N MET A 105 8.81 14.13 14.01
CA MET A 105 8.94 13.85 12.57
C MET A 105 8.29 14.99 11.79
N ASP A 106 9.06 15.64 10.91
CA ASP A 106 8.54 16.67 10.00
C ASP A 106 7.68 16.01 8.90
N ARG A 107 6.40 15.75 9.24
CA ARG A 107 5.48 14.99 8.39
C ARG A 107 5.36 15.59 7.00
N THR A 108 5.20 16.92 6.93
CA THR A 108 4.95 17.65 5.68
C THR A 108 6.25 17.98 4.95
N GLY A 109 7.32 18.35 5.66
CA GLY A 109 8.60 18.64 5.01
C GLY A 109 9.22 17.41 4.36
N ARG A 110 9.08 16.23 4.97
CA ARG A 110 9.60 14.97 4.40
C ARG A 110 8.99 14.62 3.05
N VAL A 111 7.70 14.93 2.81
CA VAL A 111 7.07 14.70 1.49
C VAL A 111 7.90 15.35 0.38
N LYS A 112 8.32 16.61 0.58
CA LYS A 112 9.14 17.35 -0.39
C LYS A 112 10.61 16.95 -0.36
N GLN A 113 11.18 16.75 0.83
CA GLN A 113 12.61 16.43 0.99
C GLN A 113 12.95 15.06 0.39
N GLU A 114 12.10 14.07 0.64
CA GLU A 114 12.25 12.68 0.20
C GLU A 114 11.53 12.37 -1.12
N LYS A 115 10.91 13.40 -1.73
CA LYS A 115 10.23 13.34 -3.03
C LYS A 115 9.26 12.16 -3.11
N TYR A 116 8.33 12.06 -2.16
CA TYR A 116 7.41 10.92 -2.06
C TYR A 116 6.66 10.65 -3.38
N GLU A 117 6.29 11.72 -4.09
CA GLU A 117 5.60 11.66 -5.37
C GLU A 117 6.42 11.00 -6.49
N ASN A 118 7.73 10.83 -6.31
CA ASN A 118 8.65 10.23 -7.28
C ASN A 118 9.12 8.81 -6.88
N GLN A 119 8.73 8.31 -5.72
CA GLN A 119 9.18 6.98 -5.28
C GLN A 119 8.50 5.85 -6.06
N ASP A 120 9.13 4.68 -6.10
CA ASP A 120 8.57 3.48 -6.72
C ASP A 120 7.48 2.88 -5.81
N PRO A 121 6.21 2.79 -6.26
CA PRO A 121 5.14 2.24 -5.46
C PRO A 121 5.37 0.78 -5.03
N MET A 122 6.09 -0.03 -5.82
CA MET A 122 6.39 -1.42 -5.46
C MET A 122 7.40 -1.48 -4.31
N GLU A 123 8.43 -0.62 -4.32
CA GLU A 123 9.41 -0.55 -3.24
C GLU A 123 8.78 -0.05 -1.94
N VAL A 124 7.92 0.97 -2.03
CA VAL A 124 7.16 1.51 -0.89
C VAL A 124 6.24 0.44 -0.30
N ALA A 125 5.49 -0.28 -1.16
CA ALA A 125 4.62 -1.37 -0.73
C ALA A 125 5.39 -2.48 0.00
N ALA A 126 6.52 -2.91 -0.57
CA ALA A 126 7.36 -3.92 0.07
C ALA A 126 7.94 -3.42 1.41
N ALA A 127 8.30 -2.14 1.51
CA ALA A 127 8.79 -1.52 2.74
C ALA A 127 7.72 -1.44 3.83
N LEU A 128 6.45 -1.16 3.48
CA LEU A 128 5.34 -1.19 4.45
C LEU A 128 5.27 -2.53 5.17
N VAL A 129 5.27 -3.64 4.42
CA VAL A 129 5.19 -5.00 4.98
C VAL A 129 6.42 -5.31 5.83
N ARG A 130 7.63 -4.96 5.38
CA ARG A 130 8.87 -5.19 6.14
C ARG A 130 8.88 -4.39 7.44
N ASN A 131 8.63 -3.09 7.37
CA ASN A 131 8.69 -2.19 8.51
C ASN A 131 7.60 -2.52 9.55
N ALA A 132 6.42 -2.98 9.11
CA ALA A 132 5.39 -3.46 10.01
C ALA A 132 5.78 -4.74 10.75
N LYS A 133 6.45 -5.67 10.07
CA LYS A 133 7.00 -6.88 10.71
C LYS A 133 8.09 -6.52 11.73
N ASP A 134 8.99 -5.61 11.39
CA ASP A 134 10.08 -5.18 12.28
C ASP A 134 9.56 -4.42 13.49
N PHE A 135 8.61 -3.51 13.28
CA PHE A 135 7.90 -2.82 14.36
C PHE A 135 7.18 -3.84 15.25
N GLY A 136 6.45 -4.78 14.65
CA GLY A 136 5.74 -5.82 15.37
C GLY A 136 6.66 -6.71 16.19
N ALA A 137 7.80 -7.15 15.63
CA ALA A 137 8.80 -7.93 16.35
C ALA A 137 9.35 -7.17 17.56
N ALA A 138 9.66 -5.87 17.41
CA ALA A 138 10.13 -5.03 18.51
C ALA A 138 9.07 -4.84 19.60
N ALA A 139 7.79 -4.68 19.21
CA ALA A 139 6.70 -4.48 20.15
C ALA A 139 6.32 -5.78 20.91
N ARG A 140 6.33 -6.93 20.23
CA ARG A 140 5.85 -8.21 20.79
C ARG A 140 6.71 -8.73 21.94
N VAL A 141 7.99 -8.40 21.97
CA VAL A 141 8.94 -8.88 22.99
C VAL A 141 8.95 -8.03 24.27
N LEU A 142 8.23 -6.90 24.29
CA LEU A 142 8.20 -6.02 25.45
C LEU A 142 7.45 -6.66 26.62
N ARG A 143 8.07 -6.62 27.80
CA ARG A 143 7.47 -7.08 29.05
C ARG A 143 6.53 -6.01 29.64
N PRO A 144 5.60 -6.38 30.54
CA PRO A 144 4.69 -5.43 31.17
C PRO A 144 5.37 -4.19 31.79
N GLN A 145 6.54 -4.36 32.41
CA GLN A 145 7.29 -3.25 33.00
C GLN A 145 7.87 -2.31 31.94
N GLU A 146 8.30 -2.85 30.79
CA GLU A 146 8.82 -2.05 29.66
C GLU A 146 7.70 -1.29 28.97
N LEU A 147 6.53 -1.89 28.82
CA LEU A 147 5.34 -1.23 28.27
C LEU A 147 4.92 0.01 29.06
N GLY A 148 5.22 0.04 30.36
CA GLY A 148 4.98 1.17 31.25
C GLY A 148 6.04 2.28 31.21
N LYS A 149 7.19 2.07 30.54
CA LYS A 149 8.22 3.10 30.41
C LYS A 149 7.67 4.33 29.69
N LEU A 150 8.04 5.51 30.18
CA LEU A 150 7.58 6.80 29.68
C LEU A 150 8.61 7.42 28.75
N GLY A 151 8.15 8.12 27.73
CA GLY A 151 8.92 9.11 26.98
C GLY A 151 8.08 10.36 26.72
N LEU A 152 8.73 11.51 26.55
CA LEU A 152 8.08 12.78 26.27
C LEU A 152 7.76 12.85 24.76
N TYR A 153 6.52 12.51 24.41
CA TYR A 153 6.03 12.45 23.04
C TYR A 153 5.54 13.82 22.57
N ASN A 154 5.70 14.11 21.28
CA ASN A 154 5.60 15.47 20.74
C ASN A 154 4.24 15.82 20.08
N TYR A 155 3.27 14.91 20.07
CA TYR A 155 1.99 15.06 19.37
C TYR A 155 0.82 14.53 20.21
N PRO A 156 -0.39 15.15 20.17
CA PRO A 156 -0.69 16.44 19.54
C PRO A 156 -0.10 17.63 20.31
N VAL A 157 0.14 17.42 21.60
CA VAL A 157 0.85 18.33 22.51
C VAL A 157 1.95 17.53 23.19
N ARG A 158 3.05 18.20 23.56
CA ARG A 158 4.15 17.53 24.24
C ARG A 158 3.70 16.98 25.60
N ALA A 159 3.70 15.67 25.76
CA ALA A 159 3.22 15.01 26.98
C ALA A 159 3.93 13.65 27.21
N PRO A 160 4.10 13.21 28.47
CA PRO A 160 4.57 11.86 28.77
C PRO A 160 3.60 10.82 28.21
N ARG A 161 4.11 9.85 27.45
CA ARG A 161 3.34 8.70 26.95
C ARG A 161 4.11 7.42 27.21
N THR A 162 3.38 6.34 27.51
CA THR A 162 3.97 5.01 27.72
C THR A 162 4.33 4.36 26.39
N LEU A 163 5.24 3.38 26.40
CA LEU A 163 5.46 2.54 25.22
C LEU A 163 4.17 1.83 24.76
N GLY A 164 3.32 1.40 25.70
CA GLY A 164 2.01 0.84 25.37
C GLY A 164 1.08 1.82 24.63
N TRP A 165 1.17 3.11 24.93
CA TRP A 165 0.46 4.14 24.17
C TRP A 165 1.09 4.36 22.79
N ILE A 166 2.42 4.40 22.68
CA ILE A 166 3.13 4.56 21.39
C ILE A 166 2.75 3.44 20.41
N ILE A 167 2.64 2.19 20.88
CA ILE A 167 2.22 1.06 20.05
C ILE A 167 0.79 1.23 19.54
N ARG A 168 -0.15 1.58 20.43
CA ARG A 168 -1.54 1.85 20.05
C ARG A 168 -1.66 3.03 19.09
N HIS A 169 -0.93 4.10 19.37
CA HIS A 169 -0.91 5.27 18.53
C HIS A 169 -0.36 4.95 17.13
N THR A 170 0.67 4.09 17.03
CA THR A 170 1.18 3.63 15.73
C THR A 170 0.12 2.86 14.96
N ALA A 171 -0.65 1.98 15.63
CA ALA A 171 -1.76 1.26 15.01
C ALA A 171 -2.87 2.22 14.55
N HIS A 172 -3.20 3.24 15.35
CA HIS A 172 -4.12 4.31 14.97
C HIS A 172 -3.66 5.04 13.70
N GLU A 173 -2.41 5.52 13.63
CA GLU A 173 -1.91 6.24 12.45
C GLU A 173 -2.00 5.35 11.19
N ILE A 174 -1.71 4.05 11.32
CA ILE A 174 -1.78 3.10 10.20
C ILE A 174 -3.23 2.86 9.76
N GLN A 175 -4.17 2.68 10.71
CA GLN A 175 -5.59 2.54 10.39
C GLN A 175 -6.14 3.80 9.73
N HIS A 176 -5.78 4.98 10.26
CA HIS A 176 -6.22 6.27 9.75
C HIS A 176 -5.75 6.49 8.31
N HIS A 177 -4.44 6.33 8.05
CA HIS A 177 -3.90 6.56 6.71
C HIS A 177 -4.19 5.42 5.72
N ARG A 178 -4.52 4.22 6.21
CA ARG A 178 -5.13 3.20 5.35
C ARG A 178 -6.47 3.67 4.80
N HIS A 179 -7.31 4.32 5.61
CA HIS A 179 -8.58 4.89 5.13
C HIS A 179 -8.32 5.96 4.08
N ASP A 180 -7.37 6.88 4.34
CA ASP A 180 -6.98 7.90 3.36
C ASP A 180 -6.60 7.28 2.01
N ILE A 181 -5.70 6.29 2.00
CA ILE A 181 -5.27 5.59 0.77
C ILE A 181 -6.45 4.99 0.01
N VAL A 182 -7.32 4.25 0.71
CA VAL A 182 -8.46 3.56 0.09
C VAL A 182 -9.48 4.56 -0.46
N GLU A 183 -9.80 5.61 0.29
CA GLU A 183 -10.75 6.63 -0.14
C GLU A 183 -10.23 7.45 -1.32
N ILE A 184 -8.94 7.77 -1.33
CA ILE A 184 -8.32 8.51 -2.44
C ILE A 184 -8.36 7.66 -3.70
N LEU A 185 -7.89 6.42 -3.64
CA LEU A 185 -7.92 5.53 -4.80
C LEU A 185 -9.33 5.34 -5.34
N ALA A 186 -10.33 5.19 -4.48
CA ALA A 186 -11.73 5.11 -4.90
C ALA A 186 -12.26 6.39 -5.60
N LYS A 187 -11.69 7.57 -5.28
CA LYS A 187 -12.06 8.85 -5.91
C LYS A 187 -11.33 9.09 -7.23
N VAL A 188 -10.08 8.65 -7.34
CA VAL A 188 -9.21 8.95 -8.50
C VAL A 188 -9.11 7.81 -9.52
N GLU A 189 -9.41 6.56 -9.15
CA GLU A 189 -9.45 5.45 -10.10
C GLU A 189 -10.63 5.62 -11.07
N PRO A 190 -10.39 5.67 -12.39
CA PRO A 190 -11.48 5.71 -13.36
C PRO A 190 -12.25 4.38 -13.33
N PRO A 191 -13.56 4.39 -13.62
CA PRO A 191 -14.36 3.16 -13.66
C PRO A 191 -13.78 2.17 -14.67
N ILE A 192 -13.76 0.88 -14.31
CA ILE A 192 -13.35 -0.19 -15.22
C ILE A 192 -14.39 -0.27 -16.35
N VAL A 193 -14.06 0.27 -17.52
CA VAL A 193 -14.85 0.09 -18.73
C VAL A 193 -14.33 -1.16 -19.44
N PRO A 194 -15.13 -2.24 -19.55
CA PRO A 194 -14.72 -3.42 -20.30
C PRO A 194 -14.39 -3.03 -21.73
N LYS A 195 -13.24 -3.49 -22.25
CA LYS A 195 -12.90 -3.29 -23.66
C LYS A 195 -14.02 -3.93 -24.50
N PRO A 196 -14.61 -3.21 -25.47
CA PRO A 196 -15.64 -3.80 -26.33
C PRO A 196 -15.07 -5.06 -26.98
N LYS A 197 -15.87 -6.13 -26.99
CA LYS A 197 -15.49 -7.40 -27.60
C LYS A 197 -15.17 -7.12 -29.07
N VAL A 198 -13.96 -7.48 -29.50
CA VAL A 198 -13.64 -7.42 -30.92
C VAL A 198 -14.57 -8.42 -31.60
N GLU A 199 -15.47 -7.94 -32.46
CA GLU A 199 -16.23 -8.81 -33.34
C GLU A 199 -15.24 -9.42 -34.32
N GLU A 200 -15.02 -10.73 -34.22
CA GLU A 200 -14.29 -11.45 -35.26
C GLU A 200 -15.13 -11.37 -36.55
N PRO A 201 -14.52 -11.07 -37.70
CA PRO A 201 -15.27 -10.98 -38.95
C PRO A 201 -15.94 -12.32 -39.24
N ASP A 202 -17.23 -12.28 -39.58
CA ASP A 202 -17.98 -13.45 -40.05
C ASP A 202 -17.20 -14.11 -41.19
N GLU A 203 -16.81 -15.36 -40.98
CA GLU A 203 -16.16 -16.19 -41.98
C GLU A 203 -17.19 -16.46 -43.08
N VAL A 204 -17.19 -15.62 -44.12
CA VAL A 204 -18.08 -15.79 -45.26
C VAL A 204 -17.61 -17.04 -46.00
N ALA A 205 -18.41 -18.10 -45.91
CA ALA A 205 -18.16 -19.38 -46.57
C ALA A 205 -18.07 -19.19 -48.09
N GLU A 206 -16.86 -19.28 -48.64
CA GLU A 206 -16.62 -19.38 -50.07
C GLU A 206 -16.89 -20.82 -50.51
N VAL A 207 -18.07 -21.07 -51.08
CA VAL A 207 -18.41 -22.35 -51.71
C VAL A 207 -17.72 -22.43 -53.06
N ALA A 208 -16.73 -23.31 -53.16
CA ALA A 208 -16.03 -23.62 -54.41
C ALA A 208 -16.95 -24.35 -55.40
N GLU A 209 -17.05 -23.81 -56.62
CA GLU A 209 -17.71 -24.44 -57.75
C GLU A 209 -16.78 -25.51 -58.34
N VAL A 210 -17.23 -26.77 -58.34
CA VAL A 210 -16.47 -27.93 -58.81
C VAL A 210 -16.70 -28.10 -60.31
N ALA A 211 -15.65 -27.99 -61.11
CA ALA A 211 -15.70 -28.30 -62.55
C ALA A 211 -15.67 -29.83 -62.76
N GLU A 212 -16.67 -30.35 -63.49
CA GLU A 212 -16.68 -31.71 -64.03
C GLU A 212 -15.49 -31.90 -64.99
N VAL A 213 -14.77 -33.02 -64.83
CA VAL A 213 -13.84 -33.52 -65.85
C VAL A 213 -14.24 -34.95 -66.18
N ASP A 214 -14.74 -35.12 -67.40
CA ASP A 214 -15.14 -36.40 -67.97
C ASP A 214 -13.95 -37.35 -68.12
N ALA A 215 -14.21 -38.62 -67.81
CA ALA A 215 -13.28 -39.73 -67.93
C ALA A 215 -13.19 -40.22 -69.39
N VAL A 216 -11.96 -40.42 -69.89
CA VAL A 216 -11.70 -41.41 -70.94
C VAL A 216 -10.45 -42.20 -70.56
N THR A 217 -10.63 -43.52 -70.50
CA THR A 217 -9.64 -44.56 -70.23
C THR A 217 -8.79 -44.87 -71.45
N GLU A 218 -7.50 -45.06 -71.27
CA GLU A 218 -6.73 -45.99 -72.09
C GLU A 218 -5.54 -46.57 -71.32
N VAL A 219 -5.12 -47.75 -71.76
CA VAL A 219 -4.53 -48.88 -71.00
C VAL A 219 -3.04 -49.07 -71.34
N ASP A 220 -2.38 -49.93 -70.55
CA ASP A 220 -1.08 -50.59 -70.77
C ASP A 220 0.20 -49.76 -70.51
N SER A 221 1.30 -50.25 -69.91
CA SER A 221 1.71 -51.59 -69.44
C SER A 221 3.12 -51.51 -68.78
N VAL A 222 3.49 -52.56 -67.99
CA VAL A 222 4.85 -53.04 -67.59
C VAL A 222 5.71 -52.12 -66.68
N ASP A 223 5.95 -52.40 -65.39
CA ASP A 223 6.77 -53.42 -64.68
C ASP A 223 8.30 -53.17 -64.64
N GLU A 224 8.86 -53.50 -63.47
CA GLU A 224 10.27 -53.61 -63.02
C GLU A 224 11.06 -52.37 -62.56
N GLY A 225 11.59 -52.47 -61.32
CA GLY A 225 12.96 -52.01 -61.05
C GLY A 225 13.27 -51.30 -59.73
N THR A 226 13.64 -52.08 -58.70
CA THR A 226 14.86 -51.89 -57.87
C THR A 226 14.91 -50.84 -56.74
N VAL A 227 14.77 -51.38 -55.53
CA VAL A 227 15.50 -51.18 -54.25
C VAL A 227 16.80 -50.33 -54.30
N VAL A 228 16.97 -49.34 -53.40
CA VAL A 228 18.15 -49.24 -52.47
C VAL A 228 17.84 -48.37 -51.23
N GLU A 229 18.17 -48.91 -50.06
CA GLU A 229 18.42 -48.24 -48.77
C GLU A 229 19.55 -47.19 -48.80
N GLN A 230 19.52 -46.22 -47.88
CA GLN A 230 20.56 -45.89 -46.88
C GLN A 230 20.24 -44.50 -46.27
N VAL A 231 19.96 -44.32 -44.97
CA VAL A 231 20.76 -44.46 -43.73
C VAL A 231 21.60 -43.20 -43.41
N VAL A 232 21.35 -42.67 -42.19
CA VAL A 232 22.05 -41.64 -41.35
C VAL A 232 22.26 -40.24 -41.92
N ASP A 233 22.12 -39.15 -41.16
CA ASP A 233 22.14 -38.90 -39.71
C ASP A 233 21.24 -37.66 -39.41
#